data_AF-A0A6A5S9T7-F1
#
_entry.id   AF-A0A6A5S9T7-F1
#
_cell.length_a   1.000
_cell.length_b   1.000
_cell.length_c   1.000
_cell.angle_alpha   90.00
_cell.angle_beta   90.00
_cell.angle_gamma   90.00
#
_symmetry.space_group_name_H-M   'P 1'
#
loop_
_entity.id
_entity.type
_entity.pdbx_description
1 polymer ?
#
loop_
_entity_poly.entity_id
_entity_poly.type
_entity_poly.pdbx_seq_one_letter_code
_entity_poly.pdbx_strand_id
1 'polypeptide(L)'
;MSNLPPFVVLLLPLTALLQPTLAAYAYTSTSNETPKDNSADCDCYVVQSGAQSKTPEYFQYYRFYDFRNLPGAMSDTPPQVNDTQIAGMQPTWQPNLFDSDAWKYDWGIQNWSKDATEDFPTPMNNSVANVYLGQDDSTSYLALRTARQEEYQTSAEIENQQKNLMHVSMRMYGRVQGAKGAVAGFFTFYDDDNESDIEILTDDPTDQIRYTNQPSVGKDGNEVTAASFGPTDLAPWDEWQTHRIDWLPKNSYWYLNQNQVAANTYSVPRKQSFLVLNMWSDGGEWSGNMTVGDSAEFHVQWIEMTFNTSGPYDGGERQRNEKRDGGLFARKGKGCKTVCKIDDVKQLGTPEVVHSGAMGMGISWGLLVVVGLVSVVVGY
;
A
#
# COMPACT_ATOMS: atom_id res chain seq x y z
N MET A 1 -72.34 34.96 11.79
CA MET A 1 -70.95 35.30 12.15
C MET A 1 -70.53 34.37 13.28
N SER A 2 -69.30 33.84 13.19
CA SER A 2 -68.63 32.98 14.17
C SER A 2 -69.12 31.55 14.31
N ASN A 3 -68.29 30.60 13.86
CA ASN A 3 -68.05 29.31 14.52
C ASN A 3 -66.65 28.83 14.12
N LEU A 4 -65.73 28.86 15.10
CA LEU A 4 -64.37 28.33 15.02
C LEU A 4 -64.41 26.79 15.04
N PRO A 5 -63.55 26.08 14.29
CA PRO A 5 -63.23 24.68 14.55
C PRO A 5 -61.99 24.54 15.47
N PRO A 6 -61.80 23.37 16.10
CA PRO A 6 -60.99 23.21 17.31
C PRO A 6 -59.49 23.04 17.03
N PHE A 7 -58.68 23.45 18.01
CA PHE A 7 -57.26 23.15 18.10
C PHE A 7 -57.04 21.64 18.24
N VAL A 8 -56.39 21.04 17.24
CA VAL A 8 -55.74 19.73 17.38
C VAL A 8 -54.26 19.99 17.60
N VAL A 9 -53.80 19.74 18.83
CA VAL A 9 -52.39 19.76 19.20
C VAL A 9 -51.74 18.52 18.58
N LEU A 10 -50.96 18.70 17.52
CA LEU A 10 -50.06 17.66 17.00
C LEU A 10 -48.85 17.58 17.94
N LEU A 11 -48.86 16.62 18.85
CA LEU A 11 -47.66 16.15 19.56
C LEU A 11 -46.81 15.36 18.55
N LEU A 12 -45.86 16.03 17.90
CA LEU A 12 -44.79 15.36 17.18
C LEU A 12 -43.87 14.67 18.22
N PRO A 13 -43.62 13.36 18.14
CA PRO A 13 -42.63 12.74 18.99
C PRO A 13 -41.26 13.25 18.51
N LEU A 14 -40.64 14.07 19.34
CA LEU A 14 -39.24 14.46 19.22
C LEU A 14 -38.36 13.25 19.60
N THR A 15 -38.47 12.15 18.84
CA THR A 15 -37.44 11.11 18.85
C THR A 15 -36.27 11.67 18.07
N ALA A 16 -35.48 12.49 18.74
CA ALA A 16 -34.13 12.79 18.34
C ALA A 16 -33.43 11.45 18.11
N LEU A 17 -33.13 11.16 16.85
CA LEU A 17 -32.13 10.18 16.45
C LEU A 17 -30.81 10.62 17.07
N LEU A 18 -30.56 10.20 18.31
CA LEU A 18 -29.21 10.02 18.82
C LEU A 18 -28.63 8.85 18.03
N GLN A 19 -28.20 9.14 16.79
CA GLN A 19 -27.14 8.33 16.21
C GLN A 19 -25.96 8.51 17.16
N PRO A 20 -25.39 7.43 17.72
CA PRO A 20 -24.08 7.54 18.32
C PRO A 20 -23.18 7.98 17.17
N THR A 21 -22.76 9.24 17.18
CA THR A 21 -21.58 9.66 16.45
C THR A 21 -20.43 8.92 17.10
N LEU A 22 -20.23 7.64 16.72
CA LEU A 22 -18.91 7.06 16.72
C LEU A 22 -18.13 8.01 15.83
N ALA A 23 -17.41 8.92 16.47
CA ALA A 23 -16.55 9.82 15.76
C ALA A 23 -15.65 8.96 14.87
N ALA A 24 -15.77 9.16 13.56
CA ALA A 24 -15.02 8.43 12.55
C ALA A 24 -13.55 8.84 12.67
N TYR A 25 -12.87 8.33 13.70
CA TYR A 25 -11.48 8.62 14.03
C TYR A 25 -10.50 7.68 13.34
N ALA A 26 -10.99 6.68 12.60
CA ALA A 26 -10.20 5.50 12.31
C ALA A 26 -9.77 5.47 10.85
N TYR A 27 -8.46 5.50 10.66
CA TYR A 27 -7.84 4.69 9.62
C TYR A 27 -8.58 3.35 9.54
N THR A 28 -9.13 3.07 8.36
CA THR A 28 -10.05 1.94 8.19
C THR A 28 -9.27 0.77 7.60
N SER A 29 -8.85 -0.15 8.46
CA SER A 29 -8.42 -1.48 8.05
C SER A 29 -9.63 -2.37 7.83
N THR A 30 -9.61 -3.24 6.80
CA THR A 30 -10.64 -4.28 6.66
C THR A 30 -10.38 -5.49 7.55
N SER A 31 -9.21 -5.54 8.21
CA SER A 31 -8.81 -6.57 9.18
C SER A 31 -9.18 -8.00 8.75
N ASN A 32 -8.86 -8.36 7.50
CA ASN A 32 -9.27 -9.62 6.88
C ASN A 32 -8.10 -10.35 6.22
N GLU A 33 -7.91 -11.63 6.51
CA GLU A 33 -6.85 -12.48 5.94
C GLU A 33 -7.01 -12.76 4.43
N THR A 34 -8.18 -12.46 3.85
CA THR A 34 -8.49 -12.61 2.41
C THR A 34 -8.84 -11.27 1.74
N PRO A 35 -7.84 -10.41 1.49
CA PRO A 35 -8.03 -9.05 1.00
C PRO A 35 -8.89 -8.92 -0.27
N LYS A 36 -10.06 -8.30 -0.13
CA LYS A 36 -10.96 -7.93 -1.25
C LYS A 36 -11.67 -6.62 -0.92
N ASP A 37 -10.88 -5.62 -0.59
CA ASP A 37 -11.37 -4.37 -0.01
C ASP A 37 -12.19 -3.59 -1.03
N ASN A 38 -13.39 -3.12 -0.63
CA ASN A 38 -14.33 -2.43 -1.51
C ASN A 38 -14.75 -3.23 -2.77
N SER A 39 -14.60 -4.55 -2.78
CA SER A 39 -14.73 -5.37 -3.99
C SER A 39 -15.26 -6.79 -3.73
N ALA A 40 -16.22 -6.95 -2.81
CA ALA A 40 -16.77 -8.25 -2.41
C ALA A 40 -17.28 -9.12 -3.58
N ASP A 41 -17.72 -8.50 -4.68
CA ASP A 41 -18.22 -9.18 -5.88
C ASP A 41 -17.10 -9.67 -6.82
N CYS A 42 -15.86 -9.21 -6.62
CA CYS A 42 -14.71 -9.52 -7.48
C CYS A 42 -14.07 -10.86 -7.09
N ASP A 43 -13.88 -11.75 -8.06
CA ASP A 43 -13.14 -13.00 -7.86
C ASP A 43 -11.63 -12.80 -8.06
N CYS A 44 -11.26 -11.98 -9.05
CA CYS A 44 -9.88 -11.60 -9.34
C CYS A 44 -9.82 -10.18 -9.91
N TYR A 45 -8.61 -9.65 -9.94
CA TYR A 45 -8.29 -8.30 -10.41
C TYR A 45 -7.41 -8.39 -11.64
N VAL A 46 -7.63 -7.48 -12.58
CA VAL A 46 -6.90 -7.43 -13.84
C VAL A 46 -6.13 -6.13 -13.98
N VAL A 47 -4.91 -6.25 -14.49
CA VAL A 47 -3.98 -5.15 -14.69
C VAL A 47 -3.30 -5.31 -16.04
N GLN A 48 -3.08 -4.20 -16.75
CA GLN A 48 -2.21 -4.18 -17.94
C GLN A 48 -0.79 -3.85 -17.51
N SER A 49 0.16 -4.73 -17.82
CA SER A 49 1.56 -4.62 -17.42
C SER A 49 2.48 -5.02 -18.57
N GLY A 50 3.64 -4.37 -18.67
CA GLY A 50 4.55 -4.42 -19.81
C GLY A 50 4.04 -3.64 -21.02
N ALA A 51 4.77 -2.61 -21.46
CA ALA A 51 4.41 -1.75 -22.59
C ALA A 51 4.24 -2.51 -23.92
N GLN A 52 4.87 -3.67 -24.05
CA GLN A 52 4.77 -4.55 -25.22
C GLN A 52 3.86 -5.77 -25.00
N SER A 53 3.30 -5.92 -23.80
CA SER A 53 2.41 -7.04 -23.50
C SER A 53 1.05 -6.83 -24.16
N LYS A 54 0.48 -7.93 -24.65
CA LYS A 54 -0.91 -7.99 -25.14
C LYS A 54 -1.80 -8.84 -24.22
N THR A 55 -1.22 -9.38 -23.16
CA THR A 55 -1.90 -10.27 -22.22
C THR A 55 -2.05 -9.55 -20.90
N PRO A 56 -3.28 -9.39 -20.40
CA PRO A 56 -3.50 -8.87 -19.06
C PRO A 56 -2.93 -9.82 -18.01
N GLU A 57 -2.52 -9.25 -16.89
CA GLU A 57 -2.11 -9.97 -15.69
C GLU A 57 -3.26 -10.02 -14.69
N TYR A 58 -3.37 -11.15 -13.98
CA TYR A 58 -4.47 -11.41 -13.05
C TYR A 58 -3.97 -11.73 -11.65
N PHE A 59 -4.66 -11.17 -10.67
CA PHE A 59 -4.33 -11.25 -9.26
C PHE A 59 -5.56 -11.62 -8.43
N GLN A 60 -5.36 -12.29 -7.30
CA GLN A 60 -6.45 -12.84 -6.50
C GLN A 60 -6.98 -11.86 -5.44
N TYR A 61 -6.12 -10.97 -4.94
CA TYR A 61 -6.41 -10.13 -3.79
C TYR A 61 -6.20 -8.64 -4.11
N TYR A 62 -6.84 -7.79 -3.32
CA TYR A 62 -6.79 -6.34 -3.46
C TYR A 62 -6.79 -5.64 -2.10
N ARG A 63 -5.97 -4.60 -1.99
CA ARG A 63 -5.83 -3.72 -0.83
C ARG A 63 -5.77 -2.27 -1.29
N PHE A 64 -6.43 -1.40 -0.52
CA PHE A 64 -6.30 0.05 -0.66
C PHE A 64 -6.12 0.68 0.71
N TYR A 65 -5.03 1.41 0.89
CA TYR A 65 -4.71 2.15 2.10
C TYR A 65 -4.81 3.63 1.77
N ASP A 66 -5.74 4.34 2.41
CA ASP A 66 -5.99 5.76 2.19
C ASP A 66 -5.60 6.56 3.42
N PHE A 67 -4.58 7.41 3.29
CA PHE A 67 -4.10 8.29 4.34
C PHE A 67 -4.69 9.70 4.22
N ARG A 68 -5.58 9.94 3.25
CA ARG A 68 -6.24 11.23 3.04
C ARG A 68 -7.45 11.39 3.94
N ASN A 69 -7.72 12.64 4.30
CA ASN A 69 -8.85 13.05 5.13
C ASN A 69 -8.95 12.31 6.47
N LEU A 70 -7.82 11.79 6.97
CA LEU A 70 -7.74 11.16 8.28
C LEU A 70 -7.70 12.25 9.35
N PRO A 71 -8.45 12.09 10.46
CA PRO A 71 -8.49 13.08 11.51
C PRO A 71 -7.19 13.10 12.31
N GLY A 72 -6.91 14.27 12.90
CA GLY A 72 -5.74 14.46 13.75
C GLY A 72 -4.46 14.77 12.98
N ALA A 73 -4.51 14.93 11.65
CA ALA A 73 -3.39 15.37 10.84
C ALA A 73 -2.82 16.72 11.31
N MET A 74 -1.49 16.82 11.33
CA MET A 74 -0.78 18.01 11.81
C MET A 74 -0.54 18.99 10.66
N SER A 75 -0.92 20.26 10.84
CA SER A 75 -0.66 21.31 9.86
C SER A 75 0.81 21.74 9.79
N ASP A 76 1.54 21.54 10.89
CA ASP A 76 2.97 21.79 10.98
C ASP A 76 3.70 20.47 11.24
N THR A 77 4.88 20.30 10.65
CA THR A 77 5.78 19.18 10.92
C THR A 77 6.11 19.13 12.42
N PRO A 78 5.98 17.97 13.08
CA PRO A 78 6.31 17.84 14.49
C PRO A 78 7.80 18.09 14.72
N PRO A 79 8.23 18.47 15.94
CA PRO A 79 9.65 18.65 16.24
C PRO A 79 10.51 17.42 15.88
N GLN A 80 11.77 17.65 15.52
CA GLN A 80 12.75 16.58 15.36
C GLN A 80 13.03 15.89 16.71
N VAL A 81 13.30 14.59 16.68
CA VAL A 81 13.84 13.88 17.84
C VAL A 81 15.27 14.40 18.07
N ASN A 82 15.58 14.87 19.28
CA ASN A 82 16.86 15.50 19.55
C ASN A 82 17.91 14.50 20.10
N ASP A 83 19.18 14.92 20.11
CA ASP A 83 20.34 14.12 20.55
C ASP A 83 20.27 13.57 21.99
N THR A 84 19.44 14.14 22.87
CA THR A 84 19.30 13.64 24.26
C THR A 84 18.33 12.47 24.38
N GLN A 85 17.63 12.14 23.29
CA GLN A 85 16.57 11.15 23.26
C GLN A 85 17.01 9.87 22.56
N ILE A 86 16.60 8.71 23.10
CA ILE A 86 16.75 7.44 22.38
C ILE A 86 15.67 7.40 21.29
N ALA A 87 16.09 7.56 20.04
CA ALA A 87 15.18 7.71 18.90
C ALA A 87 14.18 6.55 18.77
N GLY A 88 14.64 5.30 18.90
CA GLY A 88 13.77 4.11 18.85
C GLY A 88 12.78 3.96 20.00
N MET A 89 12.91 4.75 21.07
CA MET A 89 12.00 4.74 22.23
C MET A 89 11.03 5.94 22.24
N GLN A 90 11.11 6.85 21.26
CA GLN A 90 10.20 7.98 21.22
C GLN A 90 8.78 7.54 20.83
N PRO A 91 7.75 7.99 21.54
CA PRO A 91 6.37 7.67 21.20
C PRO A 91 5.95 8.36 19.90
N THR A 92 4.95 7.80 19.23
CA THR A 92 4.29 8.48 18.12
C THR A 92 3.61 9.79 18.57
N TRP A 93 3.58 10.78 17.67
CA TRP A 93 2.86 12.04 17.89
C TRP A 93 1.33 11.87 17.87
N GLN A 94 0.83 10.81 17.23
CA GLN A 94 -0.60 10.58 17.02
C GLN A 94 -0.99 9.15 17.44
N PRO A 95 -0.95 8.82 18.74
CA PRO A 95 -1.18 7.46 19.23
C PRO A 95 -2.58 6.92 18.90
N ASN A 96 -3.61 7.77 18.84
CA ASN A 96 -4.94 7.32 18.43
C ASN A 96 -4.97 6.67 17.04
N LEU A 97 -4.05 7.06 16.14
CA LEU A 97 -3.89 6.47 14.82
C LEU A 97 -2.88 5.31 14.87
N PHE A 98 -1.63 5.62 15.19
CA PHE A 98 -0.51 4.68 15.03
C PHE A 98 -0.45 3.58 16.10
N ASP A 99 -1.11 3.78 17.25
CA ASP A 99 -1.27 2.72 18.26
C ASP A 99 -2.57 1.92 18.12
N SER A 100 -3.45 2.28 17.18
CA SER A 100 -4.72 1.59 16.97
C SER A 100 -4.53 0.15 16.47
N ASP A 101 -5.47 -0.72 16.83
CA ASP A 101 -5.48 -2.11 16.34
C ASP A 101 -5.59 -2.17 14.81
N ALA A 102 -6.36 -1.24 14.21
CA ALA A 102 -6.51 -1.15 12.77
C ALA A 102 -5.17 -0.84 12.08
N TRP A 103 -4.41 0.14 12.57
CA TRP A 103 -3.08 0.43 12.04
C TRP A 103 -2.14 -0.75 12.22
N LYS A 104 -2.04 -1.30 13.44
CA LYS A 104 -1.12 -2.40 13.79
C LYS A 104 -1.42 -3.69 13.03
N TYR A 105 -2.67 -3.89 12.60
CA TYR A 105 -3.04 -5.01 11.73
C TYR A 105 -2.42 -4.90 10.34
N ASP A 106 -2.31 -3.68 9.78
CA ASP A 106 -1.80 -3.49 8.43
C ASP A 106 -0.30 -3.16 8.39
N TRP A 107 0.21 -2.46 9.41
CA TRP A 107 1.55 -1.87 9.41
C TRP A 107 2.29 -2.08 10.73
N GLY A 108 3.59 -2.38 10.63
CA GLY A 108 4.54 -2.30 11.73
C GLY A 108 5.46 -1.10 11.53
N ILE A 109 5.53 -0.19 12.51
CA ILE A 109 6.52 0.90 12.52
C ILE A 109 7.78 0.38 13.20
N GLN A 110 8.93 0.56 12.54
CA GLN A 110 10.18 0.01 13.01
C GLN A 110 10.90 0.95 13.99
N ASN A 111 11.70 0.36 14.87
CA ASN A 111 12.48 1.06 15.88
C ASN A 111 13.87 0.47 16.10
N TRP A 112 14.35 -0.31 15.12
CA TRP A 112 15.69 -0.89 15.12
C TRP A 112 16.76 0.16 14.79
N SER A 113 18.01 -0.17 15.08
CA SER A 113 19.18 0.68 14.87
C SER A 113 20.27 -0.06 14.09
N LYS A 114 21.11 0.70 13.38
CA LYS A 114 22.28 0.23 12.65
C LYS A 114 23.50 1.05 13.08
N ASP A 115 24.56 0.36 13.50
CA ASP A 115 25.83 0.99 13.83
C ASP A 115 26.53 1.52 12.57
N ALA A 116 27.37 2.53 12.74
CA ALA A 116 28.21 3.03 11.66
C ALA A 116 29.23 1.98 11.21
N THR A 117 29.55 2.01 9.93
CA THR A 117 30.67 1.27 9.32
C THR A 117 31.57 2.24 8.56
N GLU A 118 32.64 1.73 7.94
CA GLU A 118 33.51 2.53 7.06
C GLU A 118 32.73 3.08 5.85
N ASP A 119 31.87 2.26 5.24
CA ASP A 119 31.07 2.62 4.06
C ASP A 119 29.80 3.41 4.42
N PHE A 120 29.31 3.28 5.66
CA PHE A 120 28.10 3.93 6.18
C PHE A 120 28.46 4.68 7.47
N PRO A 121 29.11 5.85 7.39
CA PRO A 121 29.80 6.47 8.51
C PRO A 121 28.87 7.06 9.58
N THR A 122 27.57 7.11 9.34
CA THR A 122 26.60 7.66 10.29
C THR A 122 25.74 6.55 10.88
N PRO A 123 25.72 6.37 12.21
CA PRO A 123 24.79 5.45 12.85
C PRO A 123 23.35 5.88 12.55
N MET A 124 22.47 4.91 12.28
CA MET A 124 21.09 5.16 11.86
C MET A 124 20.11 4.55 12.85
N ASN A 125 19.12 5.34 13.27
CA ASN A 125 18.12 4.93 14.25
C ASN A 125 16.70 5.14 13.72
N ASN A 126 15.95 4.07 13.48
CA ASN A 126 14.53 4.20 13.19
C ASN A 126 13.77 4.69 14.42
N SER A 127 12.85 5.63 14.22
CA SER A 127 12.02 6.19 15.27
C SER A 127 10.54 6.15 14.89
N VAL A 128 9.72 5.65 15.83
CA VAL A 128 8.27 5.71 15.70
C VAL A 128 7.79 7.17 15.62
N ALA A 129 8.49 8.11 16.24
CA ALA A 129 8.17 9.54 16.19
C ALA A 129 8.47 10.20 14.83
N ASN A 130 9.20 9.52 13.94
CA ASN A 130 9.41 9.98 12.56
C ASN A 130 8.35 9.47 11.58
N VAL A 131 7.37 8.71 12.06
CA VAL A 131 6.16 8.36 11.32
C VAL A 131 4.99 9.15 11.88
N TYR A 132 4.39 9.99 11.04
CA TYR A 132 3.29 10.84 11.46
C TYR A 132 2.36 11.16 10.30
N LEU A 133 1.18 11.70 10.61
CA LEU A 133 0.20 12.14 9.63
C LEU A 133 0.24 13.68 9.56
N GLY A 134 0.73 14.21 8.44
CA GLY A 134 0.72 15.64 8.11
C GLY A 134 -0.48 15.99 7.24
N GLN A 135 -0.64 17.27 6.89
CA GLN A 135 -1.64 17.72 5.92
C GLN A 135 -1.18 18.92 5.10
N ASP A 136 -1.55 18.92 3.82
CA ASP A 136 -1.52 20.10 2.96
C ASP A 136 -2.95 20.59 2.77
N ASP A 137 -3.20 21.87 3.08
CA ASP A 137 -4.52 22.51 3.12
C ASP A 137 -5.51 21.77 4.04
N SER A 138 -6.15 20.71 3.51
CA SER A 138 -7.06 19.83 4.23
C SER A 138 -6.89 18.35 3.87
N THR A 139 -5.92 18.01 3.02
CA THR A 139 -5.66 16.63 2.59
C THR A 139 -4.50 16.09 3.41
N SER A 140 -4.80 15.15 4.30
CA SER A 140 -3.77 14.48 5.07
C SER A 140 -2.92 13.53 4.23
N TYR A 141 -1.70 13.28 4.69
CA TYR A 141 -0.77 12.33 4.12
C TYR A 141 0.06 11.66 5.23
N LEU A 142 0.46 10.42 5.00
CA LEU A 142 1.46 9.75 5.83
C LEU A 142 2.83 10.33 5.52
N ALA A 143 3.60 10.67 6.54
CA ALA A 143 4.96 11.18 6.45
C ALA A 143 5.93 10.22 7.14
N LEU A 144 7.02 9.89 6.44
CA LEU A 144 8.20 9.25 7.00
C LEU A 144 9.34 10.26 6.93
N ARG A 145 9.98 10.56 8.07
CA ARG A 145 11.06 11.55 8.15
C ARG A 145 12.40 10.90 8.42
N THR A 146 13.44 11.44 7.79
CA THR A 146 14.82 11.32 8.27
C THR A 146 15.36 12.69 8.65
N ALA A 147 16.16 12.76 9.71
CA ALA A 147 16.77 14.01 10.17
C ALA A 147 18.17 13.77 10.74
N ARG A 148 19.10 14.63 10.35
CA ARG A 148 20.50 14.53 10.75
C ARG A 148 20.73 15.22 12.09
N GLN A 149 21.14 14.43 13.08
CA GLN A 149 21.59 14.94 14.36
C GLN A 149 23.13 15.06 14.39
N GLU A 150 23.71 15.55 15.49
CA GLU A 150 25.16 15.75 15.58
C GLU A 150 25.92 14.43 15.38
N GLU A 151 25.51 13.38 16.09
CA GLU A 151 26.23 12.11 16.14
C GLU A 151 25.58 10.98 15.32
N TYR A 152 24.30 11.10 14.97
CA TYR A 152 23.56 10.02 14.31
C TYR A 152 22.47 10.55 13.36
N GLN A 153 21.92 9.66 12.53
CA GLN A 153 20.74 9.91 11.71
C GLN A 153 19.51 9.30 12.37
N THR A 154 18.42 10.05 12.47
CA THR A 154 17.10 9.46 12.74
C THR A 154 16.43 9.11 11.42
N SER A 155 15.74 7.99 11.35
CA SER A 155 15.06 7.50 10.15
C SER A 155 13.64 7.03 10.48
N ALA A 156 12.88 6.68 9.44
CA ALA A 156 11.58 6.05 9.57
C ALA A 156 11.46 4.87 8.60
N GLU A 157 10.84 3.80 9.07
CA GLU A 157 10.48 2.66 8.26
C GLU A 157 9.14 2.10 8.75
N ILE A 158 8.26 1.79 7.80
CA ILE A 158 7.07 1.01 8.03
C ILE A 158 7.05 -0.21 7.14
N GLU A 159 6.58 -1.32 7.67
CA GLU A 159 6.45 -2.57 6.94
C GLU A 159 5.00 -3.02 6.94
N ASN A 160 4.51 -3.46 5.78
CA ASN A 160 3.18 -4.06 5.70
C ASN A 160 3.17 -5.44 6.36
N GLN A 161 2.09 -5.77 7.06
CA GLN A 161 1.89 -7.05 7.75
C GLN A 161 1.46 -8.19 6.81
N GLN A 162 1.10 -7.91 5.55
CA GLN A 162 0.90 -8.92 4.52
C GLN A 162 2.26 -9.51 4.07
N LYS A 163 2.85 -10.40 4.88
CA LYS A 163 4.19 -11.00 4.70
C LYS A 163 4.31 -12.11 3.66
N ASN A 164 3.31 -12.27 2.79
CA ASN A 164 3.19 -13.41 1.88
C ASN A 164 2.81 -13.01 0.45
N LEU A 165 3.13 -11.79 0.02
CA LEU A 165 2.95 -11.34 -1.36
C LEU A 165 3.77 -12.22 -2.29
N MET A 166 3.18 -12.77 -3.35
CA MET A 166 3.91 -13.51 -4.37
C MET A 166 3.33 -13.20 -5.75
N HIS A 167 4.02 -12.27 -6.40
CA HIS A 167 3.62 -11.35 -7.47
C HIS A 167 2.56 -10.32 -7.03
N VAL A 168 2.84 -9.06 -7.38
CA VAL A 168 2.06 -7.88 -7.00
C VAL A 168 2.16 -6.80 -8.06
N SER A 169 1.07 -6.09 -8.27
CA SER A 169 1.04 -4.76 -8.85
C SER A 169 0.70 -3.78 -7.73
N MET A 170 1.67 -3.01 -7.27
CA MET A 170 1.52 -2.04 -6.17
C MET A 170 1.82 -0.63 -6.63
N ARG A 171 0.99 0.31 -6.20
CA ARG A 171 1.02 1.73 -6.54
C ARG A 171 1.09 2.56 -5.28
N MET A 172 1.75 3.70 -5.36
CA MET A 172 1.66 4.75 -4.36
C MET A 172 1.47 6.10 -5.02
N TYR A 173 0.77 7.01 -4.35
CA TYR A 173 0.80 8.44 -4.67
C TYR A 173 1.58 9.17 -3.60
N GLY A 174 2.75 9.65 -3.99
CA GLY A 174 3.74 10.18 -3.07
C GLY A 174 4.62 11.27 -3.68
N ARG A 175 5.39 11.92 -2.81
CA ARG A 175 6.44 12.88 -3.13
C ARG A 175 7.52 12.85 -2.05
N VAL A 176 8.69 13.40 -2.34
CA VAL A 176 9.73 13.63 -1.32
C VAL A 176 10.02 15.12 -1.20
N GLN A 177 10.23 15.61 0.01
CA GLN A 177 10.56 17.01 0.28
C GLN A 177 11.71 17.13 1.27
N GLY A 178 12.41 18.27 1.23
CA GLY A 178 13.43 18.62 2.22
C GLY A 178 14.84 18.60 1.66
N ALA A 179 15.80 18.32 2.54
CA ALA A 179 17.21 18.46 2.25
C ALA A 179 17.80 17.29 1.45
N LYS A 180 18.98 17.56 0.92
CA LYS A 180 19.88 16.62 0.26
C LYS A 180 20.49 15.61 1.24
N GLY A 181 20.96 14.48 0.73
CA GLY A 181 21.62 13.42 1.51
C GLY A 181 20.67 12.40 2.13
N ALA A 182 19.58 12.04 1.45
CA ALA A 182 18.57 11.10 1.92
C ALA A 182 17.96 10.24 0.80
N VAL A 183 17.40 9.09 1.20
CA VAL A 183 16.73 8.12 0.33
C VAL A 183 15.32 7.84 0.83
N ALA A 184 14.33 7.93 -0.07
CA ALA A 184 12.99 7.40 0.14
C ALA A 184 12.82 6.09 -0.63
N GLY A 185 12.43 5.02 0.05
CA GLY A 185 12.21 3.70 -0.54
C GLY A 185 10.74 3.30 -0.56
N PHE A 186 10.29 2.73 -1.68
CA PHE A 186 9.02 2.00 -1.81
C PHE A 186 9.29 0.69 -2.54
N PHE A 187 9.25 -0.43 -1.80
CA PHE A 187 9.83 -1.68 -2.29
C PHE A 187 9.18 -2.93 -1.73
N THR A 188 9.39 -4.05 -2.41
CA THR A 188 9.08 -5.37 -1.85
C THR A 188 10.34 -5.99 -1.25
N PHE A 189 10.26 -6.58 -0.05
CA PHE A 189 11.42 -7.18 0.61
C PHE A 189 11.18 -8.60 1.12
N TYR A 190 12.22 -9.43 1.07
CA TYR A 190 12.33 -10.69 1.81
C TYR A 190 13.77 -10.90 2.32
N ASP A 191 14.75 -10.73 1.43
CA ASP A 191 16.18 -10.69 1.68
C ASP A 191 16.88 -9.90 0.55
N ASP A 192 18.18 -9.67 0.68
CA ASP A 192 19.03 -8.91 -0.26
C ASP A 192 19.09 -9.50 -1.69
N ASP A 193 18.52 -10.69 -1.92
CA ASP A 193 18.45 -11.33 -3.24
C ASP A 193 17.00 -11.36 -3.81
N ASN A 194 16.01 -10.88 -3.06
CA ASN A 194 14.58 -10.96 -3.38
C ASN A 194 13.86 -9.66 -3.04
N GLU A 195 14.32 -8.58 -3.68
CA GLU A 195 13.81 -7.23 -3.50
C GLU A 195 13.65 -6.48 -4.82
N SER A 196 12.68 -5.56 -4.87
CA SER A 196 12.36 -4.75 -6.04
C SER A 196 11.93 -3.36 -5.60
N ASP A 197 12.62 -2.35 -6.12
CA ASP A 197 12.73 -1.03 -5.50
C ASP A 197 12.27 0.10 -6.40
N ILE A 198 11.66 1.11 -5.78
CA ILE A 198 11.69 2.49 -6.23
C ILE A 198 12.42 3.28 -5.15
N GLU A 199 13.54 3.89 -5.51
CA GLU A 199 14.33 4.72 -4.62
C GLU A 199 14.47 6.14 -5.19
N ILE A 200 14.04 7.11 -4.39
CA ILE A 200 14.21 8.54 -4.68
C ILE A 200 15.36 9.03 -3.82
N LEU A 201 16.45 9.44 -4.47
CA LEU A 201 17.62 10.02 -3.83
C LEU A 201 17.49 11.54 -3.89
N THR A 202 17.45 12.19 -2.74
CA THR A 202 17.33 13.66 -2.66
C THR A 202 18.55 14.40 -3.21
N ASP A 203 19.68 13.71 -3.37
CA ASP A 203 20.89 14.24 -4.01
C ASP A 203 20.80 14.27 -5.53
N ASP A 204 20.04 13.34 -6.13
CA ASP A 204 19.82 13.26 -7.57
C ASP A 204 19.01 14.49 -8.07
N PRO A 205 19.09 14.80 -9.37
CA PRO A 205 18.13 15.70 -10.00
C PRO A 205 16.68 15.28 -9.73
N THR A 206 15.77 16.26 -9.64
CA THR A 206 14.36 16.00 -9.31
C THR A 206 13.64 15.15 -10.35
N ASP A 207 14.18 15.06 -11.56
CA ASP A 207 13.67 14.28 -12.69
C ASP A 207 14.38 12.92 -12.86
N GLN A 208 15.08 12.43 -11.83
CA GLN A 208 15.74 11.13 -11.81
C GLN A 208 15.29 10.29 -10.60
N ILE A 209 15.00 9.01 -10.85
CA ILE A 209 14.59 8.02 -9.83
C ILE A 209 15.31 6.70 -10.13
N ARG A 210 15.67 5.95 -9.09
CA ARG A 210 16.34 4.65 -9.20
C ARG A 210 15.33 3.51 -9.10
N TYR A 211 15.42 2.56 -10.02
CA TYR A 211 14.57 1.39 -10.12
C TYR A 211 15.43 0.14 -10.11
N THR A 212 15.34 -0.68 -9.06
CA THR A 212 16.33 -1.73 -8.80
C THR A 212 15.65 -3.08 -8.53
N ASN A 213 16.25 -4.17 -8.99
CA ASN A 213 16.05 -5.48 -8.40
C ASN A 213 17.35 -5.90 -7.72
N GLN A 214 17.30 -6.25 -6.43
CA GLN A 214 18.48 -6.65 -5.68
C GLN A 214 18.93 -8.09 -6.02
N PRO A 215 20.24 -8.38 -5.91
CA PRO A 215 21.30 -7.50 -5.44
C PRO A 215 21.81 -6.56 -6.56
N SER A 216 22.03 -5.29 -6.22
CA SER A 216 22.64 -4.29 -7.11
C SER A 216 24.17 -4.31 -7.07
N VAL A 217 24.76 -4.95 -6.07
CA VAL A 217 26.20 -5.13 -5.91
C VAL A 217 26.54 -6.61 -5.89
N GLY A 218 27.51 -7.01 -6.72
CA GLY A 218 28.00 -8.36 -6.82
C GLY A 218 28.81 -8.78 -5.59
N LYS A 219 29.06 -10.09 -5.45
CA LYS A 219 29.89 -10.63 -4.36
C LYS A 219 31.36 -10.18 -4.41
N ASP A 220 31.77 -9.64 -5.55
CA ASP A 220 33.08 -9.03 -5.79
C ASP A 220 33.12 -7.54 -5.40
N GLY A 221 32.00 -6.98 -4.92
CA GLY A 221 31.87 -5.57 -4.52
C GLY A 221 31.59 -4.62 -5.68
N ASN A 222 31.44 -5.12 -6.91
CA ASN A 222 31.18 -4.29 -8.08
C ASN A 222 29.68 -4.13 -8.34
N GLU A 223 29.28 -2.99 -8.88
CA GLU A 223 27.90 -2.78 -9.34
C GLU A 223 27.49 -3.79 -10.42
N VAL A 224 26.26 -4.28 -10.32
CA VAL A 224 25.61 -5.08 -11.33
C VAL A 224 24.80 -4.16 -12.23
N THR A 225 25.35 -3.82 -13.40
CA THR A 225 24.72 -2.88 -14.35
C THR A 225 23.28 -3.26 -14.74
N ALA A 226 22.93 -4.54 -14.72
CA ALA A 226 21.59 -5.01 -15.06
C ALA A 226 20.56 -4.90 -13.91
N ALA A 227 21.00 -4.61 -12.69
CA ALA A 227 20.16 -4.60 -11.51
C ALA A 227 19.36 -3.30 -11.37
N SER A 228 20.01 -2.16 -11.60
CA SER A 228 19.45 -0.82 -11.36
C SER A 228 19.36 0.02 -12.63
N PHE A 229 18.28 0.79 -12.75
CA PHE A 229 18.04 1.75 -13.82
C PHE A 229 17.76 3.13 -13.22
N GLY A 230 18.42 4.17 -13.74
CA GLY A 230 18.20 5.56 -13.33
C GLY A 230 17.81 6.46 -14.51
N PRO A 231 16.62 6.30 -15.11
CA PRO A 231 16.16 7.16 -16.19
C PRO A 231 16.02 8.62 -15.71
N THR A 232 16.31 9.55 -16.61
CA THR A 232 16.17 11.01 -16.43
C THR A 232 14.94 11.53 -17.16
N ASP A 233 14.72 12.84 -17.13
CA ASP A 233 13.59 13.52 -17.80
C ASP A 233 12.23 13.00 -17.31
N LEU A 234 12.17 12.52 -16.06
CA LEU A 234 10.96 12.07 -15.41
C LEU A 234 10.14 13.24 -14.89
N ALA A 235 8.87 12.97 -14.55
CA ALA A 235 8.11 13.91 -13.74
C ALA A 235 8.82 14.12 -12.39
N PRO A 236 8.87 15.37 -11.88
CA PRO A 236 9.64 15.71 -10.70
C PRO A 236 9.14 14.94 -9.47
N TRP A 237 10.05 14.26 -8.75
CA TRP A 237 9.72 13.45 -7.57
C TRP A 237 9.36 14.28 -6.33
N ASP A 238 9.67 15.58 -6.33
CA ASP A 238 9.30 16.54 -5.27
C ASP A 238 7.88 17.11 -5.45
N GLU A 239 7.21 16.73 -6.53
CA GLU A 239 5.78 16.89 -6.74
C GLU A 239 5.04 15.56 -6.54
N TRP A 240 3.73 15.62 -6.31
CA TRP A 240 2.92 14.42 -6.12
C TRP A 240 2.81 13.60 -7.41
N GLN A 241 3.38 12.40 -7.42
CA GLN A 241 3.34 11.47 -8.56
C GLN A 241 2.76 10.11 -8.17
N THR A 242 2.20 9.40 -9.15
CA THR A 242 1.83 7.99 -8.98
C THR A 242 2.96 7.09 -9.44
N HIS A 243 3.56 6.36 -8.49
CA HIS A 243 4.58 5.35 -8.75
C HIS A 243 3.95 3.97 -8.73
N ARG A 244 4.50 3.02 -9.49
CA ARG A 244 4.01 1.64 -9.52
C ARG A 244 5.12 0.63 -9.79
N ILE A 245 5.11 -0.46 -9.03
CA ILE A 245 5.89 -1.67 -9.28
C ILE A 245 4.94 -2.78 -9.70
N ASP A 246 5.21 -3.40 -10.85
CA ASP A 246 4.64 -4.69 -11.22
C ASP A 246 5.71 -5.76 -11.12
N TRP A 247 5.68 -6.52 -10.04
CA TRP A 247 6.48 -7.72 -9.87
C TRP A 247 5.68 -8.92 -10.38
N LEU A 248 6.12 -9.45 -11.52
CA LEU A 248 5.53 -10.60 -12.23
C LEU A 248 6.50 -11.80 -12.22
N PRO A 249 6.07 -13.02 -12.61
CA PRO A 249 6.91 -14.22 -12.53
C PRO A 249 8.29 -14.16 -13.18
N LYS A 250 8.49 -13.28 -14.17
CA LYS A 250 9.72 -13.20 -14.96
C LYS A 250 10.18 -11.77 -15.23
N ASN A 251 9.42 -10.78 -14.79
CA ASN A 251 9.68 -9.38 -15.10
C ASN A 251 9.33 -8.53 -13.88
N SER A 252 10.13 -7.50 -13.66
CA SER A 252 9.73 -6.32 -12.89
C SER A 252 9.52 -5.17 -13.88
N TYR A 253 8.40 -4.48 -13.78
CA TYR A 253 8.13 -3.25 -14.53
C TYR A 253 7.85 -2.12 -13.56
N TRP A 254 8.35 -0.94 -13.89
CA TRP A 254 8.12 0.27 -13.09
C TRP A 254 7.44 1.33 -13.94
N TYR A 255 6.51 2.04 -13.29
CA TYR A 255 5.75 3.10 -13.92
C TYR A 255 5.78 4.37 -13.08
N LEU A 256 5.77 5.49 -13.78
CA LEU A 256 5.52 6.82 -13.24
C LEU A 256 4.37 7.45 -14.02
N ASN A 257 3.29 7.82 -13.33
CA ASN A 257 2.07 8.37 -13.91
C ASN A 257 1.55 7.54 -15.10
N GLN A 258 1.40 6.24 -14.88
CA GLN A 258 0.95 5.23 -15.87
C GLN A 258 1.91 4.97 -17.05
N ASN A 259 3.00 5.72 -17.17
CA ASN A 259 4.01 5.48 -18.21
C ASN A 259 5.05 4.49 -17.69
N GLN A 260 5.34 3.44 -18.46
CA GLN A 260 6.42 2.53 -18.09
C GLN A 260 7.77 3.25 -18.27
N VAL A 261 8.55 3.34 -17.20
CA VAL A 261 9.83 4.06 -17.16
C VAL A 261 11.03 3.13 -17.04
N ALA A 262 10.83 1.92 -16.52
CA ALA A 262 11.87 0.89 -16.46
C ALA A 262 11.28 -0.52 -16.59
N ALA A 263 12.12 -1.48 -16.97
CA ALA A 263 11.81 -2.88 -17.06
C ALA A 263 13.05 -3.72 -16.77
N ASN A 264 12.90 -4.80 -16.00
CA ASN A 264 14.01 -5.68 -15.67
C ASN A 264 13.60 -7.15 -15.67
N THR A 265 14.53 -8.01 -16.09
CA THR A 265 14.45 -9.48 -15.99
C THR A 265 15.57 -10.06 -15.14
N TYR A 266 16.55 -9.24 -14.75
CA TYR A 266 17.60 -9.59 -13.80
C TYR A 266 17.01 -9.67 -12.38
N SER A 267 17.45 -10.69 -11.64
CA SER A 267 17.10 -10.95 -10.23
C SER A 267 15.65 -10.66 -9.83
N VAL A 268 14.68 -10.96 -10.70
CA VAL A 268 13.26 -10.81 -10.36
C VAL A 268 12.98 -11.65 -9.11
N PRO A 269 12.35 -11.10 -8.05
CA PRO A 269 12.17 -11.81 -6.79
C PRO A 269 11.44 -13.15 -6.97
N ARG A 270 11.88 -14.17 -6.24
CA ARG A 270 11.39 -15.57 -6.33
C ARG A 270 10.87 -16.09 -5.00
N LYS A 271 10.89 -15.26 -3.96
CA LYS A 271 10.41 -15.54 -2.61
C LYS A 271 9.21 -14.66 -2.31
N GLN A 272 8.38 -15.11 -1.39
CA GLN A 272 7.26 -14.30 -0.93
C GLN A 272 7.83 -13.08 -0.19
N SER A 273 7.28 -11.91 -0.45
CA SER A 273 7.79 -10.65 0.09
C SER A 273 6.68 -9.87 0.78
N PHE A 274 7.02 -8.67 1.27
CA PHE A 274 6.08 -7.68 1.77
C PHE A 274 6.47 -6.29 1.31
N LEU A 275 5.50 -5.36 1.35
CA LEU A 275 5.74 -3.96 1.07
C LEU A 275 6.46 -3.28 2.25
N VAL A 276 7.49 -2.50 1.95
CA VAL A 276 8.21 -1.63 2.88
C VAL A 276 8.23 -0.21 2.34
N LEU A 277 8.09 0.75 3.24
CA LEU A 277 8.37 2.16 2.99
C LEU A 277 9.40 2.64 4.00
N ASN A 278 10.42 3.35 3.54
CA ASN A 278 11.37 3.99 4.44
C ASN A 278 11.81 5.37 3.95
N MET A 279 12.32 6.16 4.89
CA MET A 279 13.01 7.42 4.65
C MET A 279 14.24 7.43 5.52
N TRP A 280 15.42 7.43 4.90
CA TRP A 280 16.68 7.15 5.60
C TRP A 280 17.88 7.90 5.03
N SER A 281 18.94 7.93 5.83
CA SER A 281 20.28 8.36 5.44
C SER A 281 21.29 7.70 6.40
N ASP A 282 22.49 7.44 5.92
CA ASP A 282 23.59 6.90 6.73
C ASP A 282 24.95 7.51 6.35
N GLY A 283 24.96 8.53 5.49
CA GLY A 283 26.17 9.20 5.02
C GLY A 283 26.99 8.37 4.02
N GLY A 284 26.50 7.19 3.62
CA GLY A 284 27.15 6.37 2.61
C GLY A 284 27.01 6.96 1.20
N GLU A 285 27.73 6.38 0.23
CA GLU A 285 27.74 6.89 -1.16
C GLU A 285 26.33 6.96 -1.78
N TRP A 286 25.47 5.99 -1.47
CA TRP A 286 24.11 5.93 -2.00
C TRP A 286 23.18 7.00 -1.43
N SER A 287 23.18 7.18 -0.10
CA SER A 287 22.32 8.16 0.55
C SER A 287 22.84 9.58 0.43
N GLY A 288 24.16 9.74 0.30
CA GLY A 288 24.82 11.03 0.32
C GLY A 288 24.93 11.60 1.73
N ASN A 289 25.53 12.78 1.84
CA ASN A 289 25.75 13.43 3.13
C ASN A 289 24.68 14.49 3.42
N MET A 290 23.89 14.28 4.48
CA MET A 290 22.96 15.27 5.00
C MET A 290 23.66 16.22 5.99
N THR A 291 23.42 17.53 5.87
CA THR A 291 23.97 18.52 6.81
C THR A 291 23.33 18.37 8.19
N VAL A 292 24.10 18.54 9.27
CA VAL A 292 23.56 18.52 10.64
C VAL A 292 22.46 19.55 10.83
N GLY A 293 21.32 19.11 11.38
CA GLY A 293 20.10 19.91 11.58
C GLY A 293 19.10 19.83 10.43
N ASP A 294 19.53 19.36 9.25
CA ASP A 294 18.64 19.20 8.10
C ASP A 294 17.76 17.94 8.24
N SER A 295 16.67 17.92 7.46
CA SER A 295 15.75 16.79 7.38
C SER A 295 15.11 16.68 6.01
N ALA A 296 14.67 15.48 5.67
CA ALA A 296 13.89 15.18 4.49
C ALA A 296 12.74 14.22 4.82
N GLU A 297 11.68 14.28 4.03
CA GLU A 297 10.42 13.60 4.30
C GLU A 297 9.85 12.96 3.05
N PHE A 298 9.36 11.73 3.21
CA PHE A 298 8.62 10.99 2.22
C PHE A 298 7.14 11.04 2.56
N HIS A 299 6.34 11.66 1.69
CA HIS A 299 4.91 11.85 1.89
C HIS A 299 4.12 10.90 1.00
N VAL A 300 3.09 10.25 1.56
CA VAL A 300 2.24 9.28 0.85
C VAL A 300 0.77 9.53 1.19
N GLN A 301 -0.05 9.76 0.17
CA GLN A 301 -1.50 9.95 0.35
C GLN A 301 -2.27 8.63 0.29
N TRP A 302 -1.88 7.71 -0.60
CA TRP A 302 -2.53 6.42 -0.71
C TRP A 302 -1.59 5.38 -1.31
N ILE A 303 -1.88 4.11 -0.99
CA ILE A 303 -1.24 2.92 -1.55
C ILE A 303 -2.33 1.99 -2.06
N GLU A 304 -2.18 1.47 -3.27
CA GLU A 304 -3.09 0.50 -3.86
C GLU A 304 -2.33 -0.74 -4.31
N MET A 305 -2.77 -1.93 -3.93
CA MET A 305 -2.12 -3.18 -4.32
C MET A 305 -3.12 -4.19 -4.83
N THR A 306 -2.75 -4.91 -5.89
CA THR A 306 -3.35 -6.19 -6.21
C THR A 306 -2.28 -7.26 -6.34
N PHE A 307 -2.52 -8.41 -5.73
CA PHE A 307 -1.47 -9.41 -5.54
C PHE A 307 -2.02 -10.84 -5.50
N ASN A 308 -1.10 -11.78 -5.68
CA ASN A 308 -1.31 -13.16 -5.29
C ASN A 308 -0.50 -13.43 -4.02
N THR A 309 -0.80 -14.54 -3.35
CA THR A 309 -0.07 -14.96 -2.16
C THR A 309 0.54 -16.34 -2.33
N SER A 310 1.60 -16.62 -1.57
CA SER A 310 2.08 -17.97 -1.34
C SER A 310 2.26 -18.19 0.15
N GLY A 311 1.74 -19.29 0.70
CA GLY A 311 1.78 -19.52 2.16
C GLY A 311 0.71 -18.74 2.95
N PRO A 312 0.58 -19.00 4.26
CA PRO A 312 -0.40 -18.34 5.11
C PRO A 312 -0.07 -16.86 5.33
N TYR A 313 -1.08 -16.08 5.72
CA TYR A 313 -0.87 -14.73 6.27
C TYR A 313 -0.16 -14.86 7.63
N ASP A 314 0.93 -14.12 7.85
CA ASP A 314 1.80 -14.26 9.05
C ASP A 314 1.90 -12.96 9.87
N GLY A 315 0.99 -12.01 9.67
CA GLY A 315 1.04 -10.64 10.23
C GLY A 315 0.31 -10.39 11.56
N GLY A 316 -0.41 -11.38 12.11
CA GLY A 316 -1.19 -11.23 13.36
C GLY A 316 -0.53 -11.82 14.61
N GLU A 317 -1.00 -11.43 15.81
CA GLU A 317 -0.55 -12.04 17.07
C GLU A 317 -0.63 -13.56 16.98
N ARG A 318 0.51 -14.23 17.15
CA ARG A 318 0.65 -15.67 17.08
C ARG A 318 -0.27 -16.34 18.10
N GLN A 319 -1.45 -16.80 17.68
CA GLN A 319 -2.09 -17.93 18.34
C GLN A 319 -1.23 -19.17 18.07
N ARG A 320 -0.20 -19.32 18.88
CA ARG A 320 0.71 -20.46 18.89
C ARG A 320 -0.03 -21.66 19.46
N ASN A 321 -0.92 -22.26 18.67
CA ASN A 321 -1.38 -23.64 18.80
C ASN A 321 -2.31 -23.97 17.64
N GLU A 322 -1.75 -24.25 16.47
CA GLU A 322 -2.34 -25.25 15.59
C GLU A 322 -1.24 -25.88 14.73
N LYS A 323 -1.38 -27.19 14.53
CA LYS A 323 -0.34 -28.07 13.98
C LYS A 323 0.09 -27.56 12.60
N ARG A 324 1.41 -27.49 12.40
CA ARG A 324 2.06 -27.37 11.10
C ARG A 324 1.63 -28.54 10.22
N ASP A 325 0.55 -28.39 9.48
CA ASP A 325 0.25 -29.27 8.36
C ASP A 325 0.83 -28.60 7.11
N GLY A 326 1.87 -29.22 6.55
CA GLY A 326 2.59 -28.78 5.35
C GLY A 326 1.76 -29.00 4.08
N GLY A 327 0.50 -28.57 4.10
CA GLY A 327 -0.42 -28.66 2.98
C GLY A 327 -0.19 -27.51 2.02
N LEU A 328 0.28 -27.84 0.80
CA LEU A 328 -0.04 -27.06 -0.39
C LEU A 328 -1.53 -26.71 -0.32
N PHE A 329 -1.87 -25.45 -0.03
CA PHE A 329 -3.25 -25.01 -0.07
C PHE A 329 -3.81 -25.39 -1.43
N ALA A 330 -4.71 -26.36 -1.41
CA ALA A 330 -5.36 -26.88 -2.58
C ALA A 330 -5.95 -25.69 -3.33
N ARG A 331 -5.58 -25.53 -4.61
CA ARG A 331 -6.28 -24.66 -5.57
C ARG A 331 -7.75 -25.06 -5.51
N LYS A 332 -8.54 -24.36 -4.70
CA LYS A 332 -9.98 -24.58 -4.62
C LYS A 332 -10.55 -24.08 -5.94
N GLY A 333 -10.72 -25.01 -6.86
CA GLY A 333 -11.17 -24.74 -8.22
C GLY A 333 -12.51 -24.01 -8.21
N LYS A 334 -12.48 -22.76 -8.65
CA LYS A 334 -13.49 -22.02 -9.41
C LYS A 334 -12.67 -20.92 -10.11
N GLY A 335 -12.57 -20.96 -11.44
CA GLY A 335 -11.86 -19.90 -12.18
C GLY A 335 -12.43 -18.53 -11.84
N CYS A 336 -11.67 -17.46 -12.11
CA CYS A 336 -12.14 -16.10 -11.89
C CYS A 336 -13.40 -15.82 -12.72
N LYS A 337 -14.57 -15.73 -12.06
CA LYS A 337 -15.84 -15.50 -12.76
C LYS A 337 -16.12 -14.03 -12.89
N THR A 338 -15.92 -13.27 -11.81
CA THR A 338 -16.01 -11.81 -11.82
C THR A 338 -14.61 -11.22 -11.83
N VAL A 339 -14.21 -10.65 -12.97
CA VAL A 339 -12.94 -9.93 -13.13
C VAL A 339 -13.21 -8.46 -12.89
N CYS A 340 -12.40 -7.84 -12.03
CA CYS A 340 -12.45 -6.40 -11.79
C CYS A 340 -11.16 -5.71 -12.23
N LYS A 341 -11.27 -4.54 -12.86
CA LYS A 341 -10.12 -3.67 -13.10
C LYS A 341 -9.91 -2.76 -11.89
N ILE A 342 -8.67 -2.35 -11.69
CA ILE A 342 -8.29 -1.32 -10.70
C ILE A 342 -7.72 -0.07 -11.36
N ASP A 343 -7.20 -0.19 -12.59
CA ASP A 343 -6.78 0.94 -13.40
C ASP A 343 -8.01 1.66 -13.99
N ASP A 344 -7.93 2.99 -14.09
CA ASP A 344 -8.94 3.86 -14.72
C ASP A 344 -10.37 3.61 -14.19
N VAL A 345 -10.49 3.39 -12.88
CA VAL A 345 -11.79 3.28 -12.18
C VAL A 345 -12.37 4.66 -11.89
N LYS A 346 -13.70 4.76 -11.75
CA LYS A 346 -14.38 6.04 -11.43
C LYS A 346 -14.01 6.57 -10.05
N GLN A 347 -13.80 5.67 -9.10
CA GLN A 347 -13.46 6.00 -7.72
C GLN A 347 -12.21 5.21 -7.34
N LEU A 348 -11.13 5.93 -7.06
CA LEU A 348 -9.88 5.37 -6.55
C LEU A 348 -10.16 4.50 -5.31
N GLY A 349 -9.49 3.36 -5.19
CA GLY A 349 -9.72 2.45 -4.07
C GLY A 349 -10.94 1.53 -4.23
N THR A 350 -11.66 1.62 -5.36
CA THR A 350 -12.90 0.88 -5.62
C THR A 350 -12.83 0.16 -6.97
N PRO A 351 -12.41 -1.12 -6.99
CA PRO A 351 -12.33 -1.93 -8.20
C PRO A 351 -13.66 -2.03 -8.95
N GLU A 352 -13.62 -2.01 -10.29
CA GLU A 352 -14.81 -2.07 -11.15
C GLU A 352 -14.91 -3.38 -11.91
N VAL A 353 -16.07 -4.02 -11.90
CA VAL A 353 -16.34 -5.24 -12.68
C VAL A 353 -16.21 -4.95 -14.19
N VAL A 354 -15.34 -5.69 -14.86
CA VAL A 354 -15.15 -5.63 -16.33
C VAL A 354 -15.62 -6.89 -17.05
N HIS A 355 -15.69 -8.01 -16.33
CA HIS A 355 -16.24 -9.25 -16.85
C HIS A 355 -16.97 -9.99 -15.73
N SER A 356 -18.16 -10.51 -16.02
CA SER A 356 -18.88 -11.43 -15.13
C SER A 356 -19.34 -12.62 -15.95
N GLY A 357 -18.81 -13.80 -15.63
CA GLY A 357 -19.30 -15.06 -16.17
C GLY A 357 -20.69 -15.32 -15.60
N ALA A 358 -21.73 -15.07 -16.39
CA ALA A 358 -23.11 -15.41 -16.02
C ALA A 358 -23.15 -16.85 -15.51
N MET A 359 -23.72 -17.07 -14.30
CA MET A 359 -24.22 -18.39 -13.96
C MET A 359 -25.09 -18.81 -15.14
N GLY A 360 -24.78 -19.95 -15.75
CA GLY A 360 -25.69 -20.57 -16.69
C GLY A 360 -27.06 -20.62 -16.01
N MET A 361 -28.02 -19.83 -16.50
CA MET A 361 -29.40 -20.21 -16.34
C MET A 361 -29.50 -21.54 -17.07
N GLY A 362 -29.30 -22.62 -16.32
CA GLY A 362 -29.81 -23.92 -16.69
C GLY A 362 -31.30 -23.72 -16.80
N ILE A 363 -31.77 -23.46 -18.02
CA ILE A 363 -33.17 -23.65 -18.36
C ILE A 363 -33.38 -25.12 -18.07
N SER A 364 -33.97 -25.42 -16.91
CA SER A 364 -34.48 -26.75 -16.64
C SER A 364 -35.49 -27.03 -17.75
N TRP A 365 -35.10 -27.91 -18.67
CA TRP A 365 -35.99 -28.45 -19.69
C TRP A 365 -37.25 -29.10 -19.07
N GLY A 366 -37.26 -29.34 -17.75
CA GLY A 366 -38.44 -29.76 -16.99
C GLY A 366 -39.55 -28.71 -16.86
N LEU A 367 -39.27 -27.40 -17.00
CA LEU A 367 -40.32 -26.38 -16.88
C LEU A 367 -41.09 -26.14 -18.19
N LEU A 368 -40.50 -26.46 -19.35
CA LEU A 368 -41.18 -26.37 -20.65
C LEU A 368 -42.15 -27.53 -20.89
N VAL A 369 -41.97 -28.67 -20.22
CA VAL A 369 -42.89 -29.82 -20.32
C VAL A 369 -44.19 -29.56 -19.52
N VAL A 370 -44.14 -28.78 -18.44
CA VAL A 370 -45.34 -28.46 -17.64
C VAL A 370 -46.21 -27.39 -18.31
N VAL A 371 -45.61 -26.41 -19.01
CA VAL A 371 -46.39 -25.41 -19.76
C VAL A 371 -46.96 -25.98 -21.08
N GLY A 372 -46.28 -26.96 -21.67
CA GLY A 372 -46.77 -27.68 -22.86
C GLY A 372 -47.94 -28.64 -22.60
N LEU A 373 -48.04 -29.23 -21.40
CA LEU A 373 -49.12 -30.18 -21.07
C LEU A 373 -50.40 -29.52 -20.55
N VAL A 374 -50.33 -28.31 -19.97
CA VAL A 374 -51.55 -27.58 -19.53
C VAL A 374 -52.30 -26.97 -20.71
N SER A 375 -51.63 -26.71 -21.84
CA SER A 375 -52.25 -26.14 -23.04
C SER A 375 -52.99 -27.17 -23.92
N VAL A 376 -52.87 -28.47 -23.65
CA VAL A 376 -53.53 -29.54 -24.42
C VAL A 376 -54.77 -30.11 -23.71
N VAL A 377 -55.01 -29.78 -22.44
CA VAL A 377 -56.17 -30.30 -21.66
C VAL A 377 -57.34 -29.31 -21.58
N VAL A 378 -57.22 -28.09 -22.12
CA VAL A 378 -58.33 -27.09 -22.15
C VAL A 378 -58.69 -26.67 -23.58
N GLY A 379 -58.44 -27.54 -24.56
CA GLY A 379 -58.71 -27.28 -25.97
C GLY A 379 -59.30 -28.48 -26.71
N TYR A 380 -60.41 -29.02 -26.20
CA TYR A 380 -61.42 -29.75 -26.98
C TYR A 380 -62.81 -29.52 -26.39
#